data_AF-A0A2D8VHK1-F1
#
_entry.id   AF-A0A2D8VHK1-F1
#
_cell.length_a   1.000
_cell.length_b   1.000
_cell.length_c   1.000
_cell.angle_alpha   90.00
_cell.angle_beta   90.00
_cell.angle_gamma   90.00
#
_symmetry.space_group_name_H-M   'P 1'
#
loop_
_entity.id
_entity.type
_entity.pdbx_description
1 polymer ?
#
loop_
_entity_poly.entity_id
_entity_poly.type
_entity_poly.pdbx_seq_one_letter_code
_entity_poly.pdbx_strand_id
1 'polypeptide(L)'
;QGARVSYEGAGAPQPTVGLRPKVGLTSLGRIKNEPHGPIKDFGQHANGTYQTALSVGHNLGVFASSDHISQHASYGGVFCKEFTREGIIEAMDNRRTIAATDKIYLNFSCDGEPLGSFVKTEKAPKLWFKVDGTGPFKRITIVRNEKDWKHFNEFEGKTFEKTISDEEMLEGENRYYVRVIQRDGNMAWSSPVWVTKK
;
A
#
# COMPACT_ATOMS: atom_id res chain seq x y z
N GLN A 1 -19.47 12.84 3.90
CA GLN A 1 -18.41 11.85 4.18
C GLN A 1 -17.08 12.45 3.81
N GLY A 2 -16.10 12.38 4.71
CA GLY A 2 -14.78 12.98 4.52
C GLY A 2 -14.05 12.34 3.34
N ALA A 3 -13.28 13.16 2.62
CA ALA A 3 -12.41 12.69 1.56
C ALA A 3 -11.34 11.76 2.13
N ARG A 4 -11.06 10.65 1.43
CA ARG A 4 -10.00 9.71 1.80
C ARG A 4 -8.71 10.16 1.14
N VAL A 5 -7.67 10.43 1.93
CA VAL A 5 -6.36 10.88 1.44
C VAL A 5 -5.34 9.79 1.76
N SER A 6 -4.51 9.44 0.79
CA SER A 6 -3.32 8.62 1.02
C SER A 6 -2.08 9.52 1.05
N TYR A 7 -1.18 9.25 1.99
CA TYR A 7 0.13 9.91 2.07
C TYR A 7 1.23 9.01 1.52
N GLU A 8 0.91 8.18 0.52
CA GLU A 8 1.87 7.23 -0.06
C GLU A 8 3.11 7.97 -0.59
N GLY A 9 2.93 8.93 -1.49
CA GLY A 9 4.03 9.67 -2.11
C GLY A 9 3.52 10.80 -3.00
N ALA A 10 4.39 11.77 -3.28
CA ALA A 10 4.09 12.81 -4.26
C ALA A 10 3.88 12.19 -5.65
N GLY A 11 2.72 12.46 -6.25
CA GLY A 11 2.36 11.87 -7.54
C GLY A 11 1.76 10.46 -7.47
N ALA A 12 1.71 9.83 -6.30
CA ALA A 12 1.09 8.53 -6.12
C ALA A 12 -0.45 8.61 -6.23
N PRO A 13 -1.13 7.53 -6.71
CA PRO A 13 -2.58 7.50 -6.81
C PRO A 13 -3.28 7.75 -5.47
N GLN A 14 -4.43 8.43 -5.54
CA GLN A 14 -5.27 8.76 -4.38
C GLN A 14 -6.59 7.98 -4.43
N PRO A 15 -7.16 7.60 -3.28
CA PRO A 15 -8.53 7.11 -3.22
C PRO A 15 -9.49 8.15 -3.80
N THR A 16 -10.34 7.75 -4.74
CA THR A 16 -11.34 8.66 -5.36
C THR A 16 -12.76 8.34 -4.96
N VAL A 17 -12.96 7.22 -4.25
CA VAL A 17 -14.25 6.82 -3.69
C VAL A 17 -14.85 7.92 -2.82
N GLY A 18 -16.12 8.23 -3.07
CA GLY A 18 -16.85 9.28 -2.36
C GLY A 18 -16.55 10.72 -2.83
N LEU A 19 -15.62 10.93 -3.77
CA LEU A 19 -15.40 12.24 -4.37
C LEU A 19 -16.43 12.51 -5.49
N ARG A 20 -16.92 13.75 -5.55
CA ARG A 20 -17.79 14.22 -6.64
C ARG A 20 -16.95 14.49 -7.89
N PRO A 21 -17.50 14.38 -9.12
CA PRO A 21 -16.76 14.75 -10.33
C PRO A 21 -16.15 16.16 -10.24
N LYS A 22 -14.92 16.33 -10.78
CA LYS A 22 -14.17 17.60 -10.76
C LYS A 22 -13.81 18.10 -9.34
N VAL A 23 -13.55 17.18 -8.41
CA VAL A 23 -13.07 17.48 -7.05
C VAL A 23 -11.69 16.85 -6.82
N GLY A 24 -10.64 17.66 -6.80
CA GLY A 24 -9.31 17.28 -6.34
C GLY A 24 -9.14 17.46 -4.84
N LEU A 25 -8.03 16.95 -4.31
CA LEU A 25 -7.64 17.11 -2.91
C LEU A 25 -6.26 17.75 -2.82
N THR A 26 -6.07 18.55 -1.78
CA THR A 26 -4.74 19.03 -1.34
C THR A 26 -4.11 18.02 -0.38
N SER A 27 -2.83 18.19 -0.07
CA SER A 27 -2.12 17.41 0.96
C SER A 27 -2.74 17.54 2.36
N LEU A 28 -3.58 18.54 2.60
CA LEU A 28 -4.34 18.71 3.84
C LEU A 28 -5.74 18.08 3.78
N GLY A 29 -6.06 17.33 2.72
CA GLY A 29 -7.39 16.76 2.48
C GLY A 29 -8.48 17.80 2.17
N ARG A 30 -8.11 19.06 1.89
CA ARG A 30 -9.07 20.09 1.47
C ARG A 30 -9.45 19.92 0.01
N ILE A 31 -10.73 20.15 -0.28
CA ILE A 31 -11.30 20.11 -1.63
C ILE A 31 -10.69 21.21 -2.50
N LYS A 32 -10.38 20.86 -3.75
CA LYS A 32 -10.00 21.78 -4.83
C LYS A 32 -10.89 21.52 -6.05
N ASN A 33 -11.37 22.58 -6.70
CA ASN A 33 -12.22 22.46 -7.90
C ASN A 33 -11.36 22.14 -9.14
N GLU A 34 -10.92 20.89 -9.25
CA GLU A 34 -10.13 20.37 -10.36
C GLU A 34 -10.43 18.88 -10.58
N PRO A 35 -10.13 18.29 -11.74
CA PRO A 35 -10.27 16.85 -11.95
C PRO A 35 -9.52 16.05 -10.89
N HIS A 36 -10.04 14.86 -10.55
CA HIS A 36 -9.35 13.94 -9.65
C HIS A 36 -7.93 13.66 -10.16
N GLY A 37 -6.95 13.78 -9.28
CA GLY A 37 -5.55 13.58 -9.62
C GLY A 37 -4.71 13.31 -8.38
N PRO A 38 -3.47 12.83 -8.58
CA PRO A 38 -2.54 12.62 -7.49
C PRO A 38 -2.13 13.95 -6.86
N ILE A 39 -1.93 13.94 -5.54
CA ILE A 39 -1.37 15.10 -4.83
C ILE A 39 0.13 15.16 -5.16
N LYS A 40 0.58 16.29 -5.68
CA LYS A 40 1.99 16.51 -6.06
C LYS A 40 2.77 17.35 -5.05
N ASP A 41 2.07 18.22 -4.33
CA ASP A 41 2.68 19.17 -3.40
C ASP A 41 2.47 18.72 -1.94
N PHE A 42 3.55 18.22 -1.35
CA PHE A 42 3.67 17.91 0.07
C PHE A 42 4.76 18.80 0.74
N GLY A 43 5.01 19.98 0.16
CA GLY A 43 6.12 20.86 0.51
C GLY A 43 7.43 20.47 -0.19
N GLN A 44 8.45 21.32 -0.05
CA GLN A 44 9.72 21.26 -0.79
C GLN A 44 10.39 19.87 -0.79
N HIS A 45 10.30 19.14 0.32
CA HIS A 45 10.93 17.82 0.48
C HIS A 45 9.95 16.65 0.56
N ALA A 46 8.64 16.92 0.57
CA ALA A 46 7.62 15.88 0.78
C ALA A 46 7.87 14.97 2.00
N ASN A 47 8.49 15.50 3.07
CA ASN A 47 8.89 14.74 4.27
C ASN A 47 7.71 14.06 4.99
N GLY A 48 6.49 14.54 4.77
CA GLY A 48 5.27 13.93 5.33
C GLY A 48 4.74 12.72 4.56
N THR A 49 5.45 12.23 3.54
CA THR A 49 5.01 11.07 2.74
C THR A 49 5.70 9.77 3.15
N TYR A 50 4.97 8.67 3.02
CA TYR A 50 5.42 7.32 3.35
C TYR A 50 6.65 6.93 2.52
N GLN A 51 6.61 7.15 1.21
CA GLN A 51 7.71 6.88 0.30
C GLN A 51 8.97 7.69 0.65
N THR A 52 8.85 8.96 1.05
CA THR A 52 10.03 9.73 1.52
C THR A 52 10.64 9.07 2.75
N ALA A 53 9.83 8.68 3.75
CA ALA A 53 10.33 8.02 4.95
C ALA A 53 11.05 6.70 4.63
N LEU A 54 10.51 5.88 3.73
CA LEU A 54 11.16 4.66 3.27
C LEU A 54 12.48 4.95 2.55
N SER A 55 12.52 5.97 1.68
CA SER A 55 13.70 6.31 0.88
C SER A 55 14.89 6.77 1.72
N VAL A 56 14.65 7.33 2.92
CA VAL A 56 15.70 7.75 3.86
C VAL A 56 16.04 6.68 4.91
N GLY A 57 15.54 5.44 4.72
CA GLY A 57 15.92 4.28 5.52
C GLY A 57 15.03 4.01 6.73
N HIS A 58 13.86 4.64 6.85
CA HIS A 58 12.90 4.25 7.89
C HIS A 58 12.14 2.99 7.50
N ASN A 59 12.05 2.05 8.44
CA ASN A 59 11.31 0.81 8.26
C ASN A 59 9.92 0.96 8.84
N LEU A 60 8.98 1.46 8.04
CA LEU A 60 7.61 1.75 8.46
C LEU A 60 6.61 0.79 7.81
N GLY A 61 5.62 0.35 8.58
CA GLY A 61 4.43 -0.33 8.06
C GLY A 61 3.38 0.69 7.59
N VAL A 62 2.36 0.19 6.91
CA VAL A 62 1.20 1.00 6.51
C VAL A 62 0.02 0.76 7.44
N PHE A 63 -0.81 1.77 7.64
CA PHE A 63 -2.06 1.64 8.37
C PHE A 63 -3.08 2.66 7.88
N ALA A 64 -4.37 2.33 7.95
CA ALA A 64 -5.45 3.25 7.67
C ALA A 64 -6.43 3.26 8.82
N SER A 65 -6.90 4.44 9.20
CA SER A 65 -7.92 4.60 10.23
C SER A 65 -9.02 5.54 9.74
N SER A 66 -10.22 5.24 10.20
CA SER A 66 -11.35 6.15 10.15
C SER A 66 -11.20 7.16 11.29
N ASP A 67 -11.64 8.41 11.09
CA ASP A 67 -11.57 9.46 12.12
C ASP A 67 -12.81 10.37 12.09
N HIS A 68 -13.14 10.96 13.24
CA HIS A 68 -14.28 11.84 13.48
C HIS A 68 -15.62 11.24 12.98
N ILE A 69 -16.36 11.98 12.15
CA ILE A 69 -17.65 11.56 11.57
C ILE A 69 -17.51 10.53 10.43
N SER A 70 -16.30 10.22 9.97
CA SER A 70 -16.09 9.30 8.85
C SER A 70 -15.96 7.87 9.35
N GLN A 71 -17.06 7.28 9.80
CA GLN A 71 -17.09 5.89 10.29
C GLN A 71 -17.11 4.90 9.11
N HIS A 72 -16.44 3.75 9.27
CA HIS A 72 -16.44 2.62 8.33
C HIS A 72 -15.94 2.95 6.91
N ALA A 73 -14.93 3.82 6.80
CA ALA A 73 -14.41 4.28 5.51
C ALA A 73 -12.94 3.87 5.25
N SER A 74 -12.23 3.49 6.30
CA SER A 74 -10.81 3.12 6.28
C SER A 74 -10.58 2.01 7.30
N TYR A 75 -9.80 1.02 6.90
CA TYR A 75 -9.56 -0.22 7.63
C TYR A 75 -8.06 -0.49 7.73
N GLY A 76 -7.57 -0.67 8.96
CA GLY A 76 -6.24 -1.17 9.24
C GLY A 76 -6.32 -2.67 9.52
N GLY A 77 -5.55 -3.46 8.79
CA GLY A 77 -5.43 -4.89 9.00
C GLY A 77 -4.11 -5.24 9.67
N VAL A 78 -4.12 -6.24 10.55
CA VAL A 78 -2.93 -6.72 11.26
C VAL A 78 -2.84 -8.24 11.13
N PHE A 79 -1.72 -8.74 10.61
CA PHE A 79 -1.43 -10.17 10.52
C PHE A 79 -0.72 -10.64 11.79
N CYS A 80 -1.52 -11.08 12.77
CA CYS A 80 -1.04 -11.66 14.01
C CYS A 80 -1.07 -13.19 13.99
N LYS A 81 -0.12 -13.81 14.71
CA LYS A 81 -0.08 -15.27 14.90
C LYS A 81 -1.22 -15.74 15.80
N GLU A 82 -1.53 -14.94 16.82
CA GLU A 82 -2.59 -15.17 17.78
C GLU A 82 -3.47 -13.93 17.90
N PHE A 83 -4.79 -14.11 17.92
CA PHE A 83 -5.75 -13.03 18.08
C PHE A 83 -5.90 -12.63 19.56
N THR A 84 -4.79 -12.18 20.13
CA THR A 84 -4.66 -11.64 21.49
C THR A 84 -4.13 -10.20 21.39
N ARG A 85 -4.25 -9.42 22.47
CA ARG A 85 -3.71 -8.06 22.51
C ARG A 85 -2.20 -8.06 22.23
N GLU A 86 -1.49 -8.99 22.85
CA GLU A 86 -0.04 -9.17 22.72
C GLU A 86 0.34 -9.59 21.30
N GLY A 87 -0.42 -10.51 20.69
CA GLY A 87 -0.21 -10.94 19.31
C GLY A 87 -0.46 -9.83 18.29
N ILE A 88 -1.44 -8.96 18.52
CA ILE A 88 -1.71 -7.78 17.69
C ILE A 88 -0.57 -6.77 17.81
N ILE A 89 -0.12 -6.45 19.04
CA ILE A 89 0.98 -5.51 19.27
C ILE A 89 2.27 -6.04 18.63
N GLU A 90 2.63 -7.30 18.84
CA GLU A 90 3.82 -7.90 18.22
C GLU A 90 3.75 -7.86 16.69
N ALA A 91 2.58 -8.09 16.10
CA ALA A 91 2.41 -7.97 14.65
C ALA A 91 2.57 -6.54 14.14
N MET A 92 2.05 -5.55 14.87
CA MET A 92 2.24 -4.13 14.55
C MET A 92 3.72 -3.72 14.68
N ASP A 93 4.41 -4.15 15.73
CA ASP A 93 5.85 -3.90 15.93
C ASP A 93 6.70 -4.53 14.83
N ASN A 94 6.25 -5.65 14.26
CA ASN A 94 6.86 -6.29 13.10
C ASN A 94 6.35 -5.76 11.77
N ARG A 95 5.57 -4.67 11.75
CA ARG A 95 5.02 -4.01 10.54
C ARG A 95 4.20 -4.98 9.69
N ARG A 96 3.59 -6.00 10.30
CA ARG A 96 2.71 -6.96 9.63
C ARG A 96 1.32 -6.37 9.45
N THR A 97 1.24 -5.22 8.80
CA THR A 97 0.02 -4.41 8.69
C THR A 97 -0.35 -4.09 7.24
N ILE A 98 -1.64 -3.86 7.00
CA ILE A 98 -2.18 -3.37 5.74
C ILE A 98 -3.10 -2.18 5.96
N ALA A 99 -3.24 -1.36 4.92
CA ALA A 99 -4.12 -0.21 4.88
C ALA A 99 -5.13 -0.42 3.75
N ALA A 100 -6.42 -0.20 4.01
CA ALA A 100 -7.45 -0.32 2.98
C ALA A 100 -8.56 0.72 3.17
N THR A 101 -9.20 1.13 2.08
CA THR A 101 -10.35 2.04 2.11
C THR A 101 -11.70 1.31 2.02
N ASP A 102 -11.67 -0.01 1.93
CA ASP A 102 -12.82 -0.90 2.05
C ASP A 102 -12.35 -2.20 2.71
N LYS A 103 -13.21 -3.20 2.89
CA LYS A 103 -12.85 -4.54 3.39
C LYS A 103 -12.07 -5.35 2.35
N ILE A 104 -10.96 -4.79 1.90
CA ILE A 104 -10.00 -5.41 0.97
C ILE A 104 -8.97 -6.15 1.80
N TYR A 105 -8.84 -7.44 1.59
CA TYR A 105 -7.79 -8.25 2.21
C TYR A 105 -6.61 -8.35 1.26
N LEU A 106 -5.40 -8.17 1.79
CA LEU A 106 -4.17 -8.17 1.01
C LEU A 106 -3.11 -8.96 1.75
N ASN A 107 -2.76 -10.13 1.20
CA ASN A 107 -1.64 -10.92 1.67
C ASN A 107 -0.44 -10.66 0.77
N PHE A 108 0.74 -10.56 1.36
CA PHE A 108 1.98 -10.33 0.64
C PHE A 108 3.13 -11.04 1.36
N SER A 109 3.99 -11.71 0.61
CA SER A 109 5.20 -12.36 1.11
C SER A 109 6.31 -12.36 0.06
N CYS A 110 7.55 -12.50 0.53
CA CYS A 110 8.74 -12.73 -0.30
C CYS A 110 9.42 -13.99 0.19
N ASP A 111 9.64 -14.97 -0.69
CA ASP A 111 10.28 -16.24 -0.34
C ASP A 111 9.64 -16.96 0.87
N GLY A 112 8.33 -16.76 1.06
CA GLY A 112 7.55 -17.30 2.19
C GLY A 112 7.52 -16.41 3.43
N GLU A 113 8.40 -15.41 3.53
CA GLU A 113 8.42 -14.45 4.63
C GLU A 113 7.34 -13.37 4.43
N PRO A 114 6.48 -13.10 5.43
CA PRO A 114 5.36 -12.18 5.27
C PRO A 114 5.80 -10.73 5.11
N LEU A 115 4.89 -9.88 4.64
CA LEU A 115 5.00 -8.42 4.75
C LEU A 115 5.44 -8.02 6.16
N GLY A 116 6.33 -7.02 6.26
CA GLY A 116 6.96 -6.62 7.52
C GLY A 116 8.37 -7.22 7.75
N SER A 117 8.71 -8.31 7.03
CA SER A 117 9.96 -9.05 7.21
C SER A 117 11.17 -8.46 6.46
N PHE A 118 12.35 -8.85 6.93
CA PHE A 118 13.63 -8.62 6.26
C PHE A 118 14.15 -9.94 5.69
N VAL A 119 14.41 -9.97 4.39
CA VAL A 119 14.89 -11.14 3.65
C VAL A 119 16.29 -10.84 3.12
N LYS A 120 17.17 -11.83 3.14
CA LYS A 120 18.49 -11.75 2.51
C LYS A 120 18.64 -12.89 1.52
N THR A 121 18.93 -12.58 0.26
CA THR A 121 19.00 -13.59 -0.81
C THR A 121 20.01 -13.18 -1.88
N GLU A 122 20.66 -14.17 -2.49
CA GLU A 122 21.48 -14.00 -3.70
C GLU A 122 20.68 -14.30 -4.98
N LYS A 123 19.53 -14.96 -4.82
CA LYS A 123 18.65 -15.37 -5.92
C LYS A 123 17.58 -14.31 -6.16
N ALA A 124 16.95 -14.36 -7.33
CA ALA A 124 15.78 -13.55 -7.63
C ALA A 124 14.68 -13.79 -6.56
N PRO A 125 14.27 -12.76 -5.79
CA PRO A 125 13.26 -12.91 -4.75
C PRO A 125 11.91 -13.25 -5.37
N LYS A 126 11.22 -14.23 -4.79
CA LYS A 126 9.89 -14.67 -5.24
C LYS A 126 8.81 -13.98 -4.43
N LEU A 127 8.16 -13.01 -5.05
CA LEU A 127 7.10 -12.20 -4.47
C LEU A 127 5.74 -12.86 -4.74
N TRP A 128 5.03 -13.23 -3.69
CA TRP A 128 3.66 -13.73 -3.76
C TRP A 128 2.71 -12.72 -3.14
N PHE A 129 1.58 -12.49 -3.80
CA PHE A 129 0.49 -11.72 -3.21
C PHE A 129 -0.86 -12.28 -3.61
N LYS A 130 -1.83 -12.08 -2.71
CA LYS A 130 -3.24 -12.37 -2.93
C LYS A 130 -4.07 -11.21 -2.45
N VAL A 131 -5.01 -10.79 -3.28
CA VAL A 131 -5.94 -9.70 -2.98
C VAL A 131 -7.36 -10.22 -3.10
N ASP A 132 -8.14 -10.05 -2.03
CA ASP A 132 -9.59 -10.27 -2.03
C ASP A 132 -10.27 -8.90 -1.88
N GLY A 133 -10.79 -8.39 -3.00
CA GLY A 133 -11.45 -7.10 -3.09
C GLY A 133 -12.97 -7.20 -2.91
N THR A 134 -13.59 -6.06 -2.66
CA THR A 134 -15.07 -5.92 -2.56
C THR A 134 -15.74 -5.66 -3.92
N GLY A 135 -14.96 -5.40 -4.96
CA GLY A 135 -15.35 -4.91 -6.28
C GLY A 135 -14.24 -5.11 -7.33
N PRO A 136 -14.51 -4.89 -8.62
CA PRO A 136 -13.56 -5.16 -9.69
C PRO A 136 -12.27 -4.34 -9.57
N PHE A 137 -11.13 -4.96 -9.83
CA PHE A 137 -9.84 -4.28 -9.83
C PHE A 137 -9.67 -3.41 -11.08
N LYS A 138 -9.00 -2.27 -10.88
CA LYS A 138 -8.53 -1.37 -11.94
C LYS A 138 -7.05 -1.59 -12.21
N ARG A 139 -6.24 -1.67 -11.15
CA ARG A 139 -4.80 -1.88 -11.23
C ARG A 139 -4.26 -2.43 -9.92
N ILE A 140 -3.35 -3.39 -10.01
CA ILE A 140 -2.53 -3.83 -8.87
C ILE A 140 -1.07 -3.60 -9.25
N THR A 141 -0.30 -2.99 -8.37
CA THR A 141 1.09 -2.59 -8.61
C THR A 141 1.98 -3.14 -7.52
N ILE A 142 3.10 -3.75 -7.90
CA ILE A 142 4.24 -3.97 -7.00
C ILE A 142 5.16 -2.77 -7.17
N VAL A 143 5.38 -2.07 -6.06
CA VAL A 143 6.31 -0.95 -5.97
C VAL A 143 7.64 -1.50 -5.48
N ARG A 144 8.75 -1.11 -6.11
CA ARG A 144 10.13 -1.41 -5.71
C ARG A 144 10.88 -0.10 -5.53
N ASN A 145 11.39 0.18 -4.32
CA ASN A 145 12.11 1.41 -4.00
C ASN A 145 11.35 2.66 -4.48
N GLU A 146 10.12 2.80 -3.97
CA GLU A 146 9.23 3.95 -4.17
C GLU A 146 8.80 4.19 -5.64
N LYS A 147 9.13 3.28 -6.56
CA LYS A 147 8.76 3.32 -7.98
C LYS A 147 7.91 2.12 -8.39
N ASP A 148 6.91 2.36 -9.24
CA ASP A 148 6.11 1.29 -9.85
C ASP A 148 7.01 0.36 -10.68
N TRP A 149 7.20 -0.87 -10.21
CA TRP A 149 8.08 -1.85 -10.88
C TRP A 149 7.28 -2.81 -11.78
N LYS A 150 6.22 -3.42 -11.24
CA LYS A 150 5.32 -4.30 -11.99
C LYS A 150 3.88 -3.90 -11.73
N HIS A 151 3.03 -4.04 -12.75
CA HIS A 151 1.62 -3.76 -12.60
C HIS A 151 0.76 -4.71 -13.45
N PHE A 152 -0.46 -4.90 -13.00
CA PHE A 152 -1.48 -5.73 -13.61
C PHE A 152 -2.72 -4.88 -13.85
N ASN A 153 -3.35 -5.01 -15.01
CA ASN A 153 -4.56 -4.25 -15.39
C ASN A 153 -5.71 -5.15 -15.86
N GLU A 154 -5.46 -6.45 -16.00
CA GLU A 154 -6.43 -7.44 -16.47
C GLU A 154 -6.79 -8.37 -15.32
N PHE A 155 -8.08 -8.48 -15.03
CA PHE A 155 -8.59 -9.16 -13.85
C PHE A 155 -9.91 -9.85 -14.16
N GLU A 156 -10.06 -11.07 -13.67
CA GLU A 156 -11.32 -11.80 -13.68
C GLU A 156 -11.88 -11.84 -12.24
N GLY A 157 -13.07 -11.27 -12.04
CA GLY A 157 -13.71 -11.25 -10.74
C GLY A 157 -13.09 -10.24 -9.74
N LYS A 158 -13.10 -10.62 -8.45
CA LYS A 158 -12.74 -9.77 -7.31
C LYS A 158 -11.60 -10.35 -6.45
N THR A 159 -11.05 -11.48 -6.85
CA THR A 159 -9.89 -12.11 -6.22
C THR A 159 -8.77 -12.17 -7.25
N PHE A 160 -7.57 -11.82 -6.85
CA PHE A 160 -6.40 -11.90 -7.73
C PHE A 160 -5.21 -12.42 -6.93
N GLU A 161 -4.56 -13.44 -7.45
CA GLU A 161 -3.41 -14.08 -6.84
C GLU A 161 -2.29 -14.22 -7.87
N LYS A 162 -1.08 -13.86 -7.48
CA LYS A 162 0.07 -13.93 -8.37
C LYS A 162 1.35 -14.21 -7.61
N THR A 163 2.24 -14.93 -8.28
CA THR A 163 3.65 -15.03 -7.90
C THR A 163 4.52 -14.50 -9.02
N ILE A 164 5.56 -13.74 -8.70
CA ILE A 164 6.52 -13.19 -9.65
C ILE A 164 7.91 -13.13 -9.02
N SER A 165 8.94 -13.39 -9.82
CA SER A 165 10.34 -13.24 -9.41
C SER A 165 10.91 -11.92 -9.91
N ASP A 166 11.77 -11.29 -9.11
CA ASP A 166 12.56 -10.14 -9.56
C ASP A 166 13.97 -10.56 -10.00
N GLU A 167 14.09 -11.00 -11.25
CA GLU A 167 15.38 -11.42 -11.84
C GLU A 167 16.39 -10.28 -11.93
N GLU A 168 15.92 -9.03 -11.93
CA GLU A 168 16.71 -7.81 -12.01
C GLU A 168 16.70 -7.05 -10.68
N MET A 169 16.66 -7.78 -9.56
CA MET A 169 16.74 -7.20 -8.21
C MET A 169 17.98 -6.30 -8.12
N LEU A 170 17.78 -5.08 -7.61
CA LEU A 170 18.83 -4.08 -7.54
C LEU A 170 19.85 -4.45 -6.45
N GLU A 171 21.06 -3.89 -6.55
CA GLU A 171 22.05 -3.98 -5.48
C GLU A 171 21.55 -3.29 -4.20
N GLY A 172 22.00 -3.80 -3.05
CA GLY A 172 21.60 -3.31 -1.74
C GLY A 172 20.19 -3.74 -1.34
N GLU A 173 19.50 -2.85 -0.62
CA GLU A 173 18.15 -3.11 -0.09
C GLU A 173 17.06 -2.73 -1.10
N ASN A 174 16.15 -3.67 -1.36
CA ASN A 174 14.97 -3.51 -2.19
C ASN A 174 13.72 -3.60 -1.32
N ARG A 175 12.95 -2.52 -1.26
CA ARG A 175 11.67 -2.45 -0.55
C ARG A 175 10.55 -2.74 -1.52
N TYR A 176 9.87 -3.87 -1.32
CA TYR A 176 8.72 -4.25 -2.13
C TYR A 176 7.45 -4.08 -1.34
N TYR A 177 6.42 -3.46 -1.90
CA TYR A 177 5.06 -3.50 -1.36
C TYR A 177 4.03 -3.51 -2.48
N VAL A 178 2.80 -3.90 -2.15
CA VAL A 178 1.69 -3.99 -3.10
C VAL A 178 0.73 -2.84 -2.90
N ARG A 179 0.32 -2.20 -4.00
CA ARG A 179 -0.75 -1.21 -4.06
C ARG A 179 -1.88 -1.69 -4.96
N VAL A 180 -3.10 -1.60 -4.46
CA VAL A 180 -4.33 -2.06 -5.12
C VAL A 180 -5.22 -0.84 -5.40
N ILE A 181 -5.83 -0.82 -6.58
CA ILE A 181 -6.83 0.16 -6.99
C ILE A 181 -8.02 -0.59 -7.56
N GLN A 182 -9.21 -0.37 -7.01
CA GLN A 182 -10.48 -0.85 -7.53
C GLN A 182 -11.12 0.18 -8.47
N ARG A 183 -12.04 -0.27 -9.33
CA ARG A 183 -12.69 0.60 -10.34
C ARG A 183 -13.57 1.68 -9.74
N ASP A 184 -14.08 1.47 -8.53
CA ASP A 184 -14.85 2.44 -7.73
C ASP A 184 -13.97 3.48 -7.01
N GLY A 185 -12.64 3.36 -7.12
CA GLY A 185 -11.68 4.26 -6.49
C GLY A 185 -11.28 3.86 -5.06
N ASN A 186 -11.73 2.72 -4.56
CA ASN A 186 -11.18 2.13 -3.35
C ASN A 186 -9.75 1.62 -3.59
N MET A 187 -8.93 1.63 -2.54
CA MET A 187 -7.53 1.26 -2.60
C MET A 187 -7.09 0.46 -1.37
N ALA A 188 -6.00 -0.30 -1.53
CA ALA A 188 -5.30 -0.94 -0.43
C ALA A 188 -3.79 -0.95 -0.64
N TRP A 189 -3.04 -1.07 0.45
CA TRP A 189 -1.58 -1.13 0.49
C TRP A 189 -1.12 -2.19 1.47
N SER A 190 -0.07 -2.94 1.12
CA SER A 190 0.65 -3.79 2.06
C SER A 190 1.79 -3.01 2.71
N SER A 191 2.22 -3.45 3.89
CA SER A 191 3.55 -3.07 4.36
C SER A 191 4.64 -3.69 3.46
N PRO A 192 5.88 -3.17 3.52
CA PRO A 192 6.95 -3.66 2.67
C PRO A 192 7.51 -4.98 3.16
N VAL A 193 8.16 -5.70 2.25
CA VAL A 193 9.22 -6.64 2.57
C VAL A 193 10.54 -6.02 2.14
N TRP A 194 11.52 -6.03 3.03
CA TRP A 194 12.86 -5.51 2.78
C TRP A 194 13.77 -6.65 2.35
N VAL A 195 14.17 -6.67 1.08
CA VAL A 195 15.02 -7.73 0.52
C VAL A 195 16.40 -7.17 0.23
N THR A 196 17.41 -7.66 0.93
CA THR A 196 18.82 -7.29 0.69
C THR A 196 19.48 -8.33 -0.19
N LYS A 197 20.04 -7.88 -1.32
CA LYS A 197 20.93 -8.72 -2.13
C LYS A 197 22.23 -8.95 -1.36
N LYS A 198 22.57 -10.22 -1.16
CA LYS A 198 23.85 -10.61 -0.57
C LYS A 198 24.98 -10.60 -1.59
#